data_AF-A0A4Q1BT66-F1
#
_entry.id   AF-A0A4Q1BT66-F1
#
_cell.length_a   1.000
_cell.length_b   1.000
_cell.length_c   1.000
_cell.angle_alpha   90.00
_cell.angle_beta   90.00
_cell.angle_gamma   90.00
#
_symmetry.space_group_name_H-M   'P 1'
#
loop_
_entity.id
_entity.type
_entity.pdbx_description
1 polymer ?
#
loop_
_entity_poly.entity_id
_entity_poly.type
_entity_poly.pdbx_seq_one_letter_code
_entity_poly.pdbx_strand_id
1 'polypeptide(L)'
;MSLPDPVTLELNKTLKVLSFNVWGLKYISKDRKIRIQAIAHYLSGKSYDIVCLQELWVYDDFVIVRDQVGGVLPFSRFFHTGALGSGLAIFSRYPIISAHALPYSLSGSPQQAFAGDFFVKKAAANVVLLHPVLGEIEVWNTHMHAAGEHPPDTRQAHRIAESWQLANAIRGAAAKGRYVLCMGDLNSQPFSIPIAILRNHASLTDSFLSVHPDANIASSSSPHQAISSLGMTCDSPLNTYSHGKPIPSNITSQGGKRLDYIFFRQPEVARRRPLIWGYRDHPVSDNGHGDSGSMGLEPGKPLQESVERAPELRCIKSEVVLTDMVPGYDFSYSDHFALFSTFSVDSPEKNQNSQPILEPTSSIHTTTTGIIGQSYGTTTSFTPLIPLISDSEPVNDTTTTFSPPSPPIPAIPTKRTSTDSVKSSTIQTALNTMRMYTSISRQSAKFQTRLCGVALVTLVGLTIGSAWQPKSWLQPIFTLLGGLLGAAVVTFLYTGWVWGRWEEGLLKEVTEEMELELRVVEMEERAGR
;
A
#
# COMPACT_ATOMS: atom_id res chain seq x y z
N MET A 1 17.73 -37.32 -3.05
CA MET A 1 16.63 -36.38 -3.38
C MET A 1 16.36 -36.53 -4.86
N SER A 2 15.13 -36.84 -5.25
CA SER A 2 14.72 -36.73 -6.66
C SER A 2 14.78 -35.26 -7.09
N LEU A 3 15.10 -35.02 -8.36
CA LEU A 3 14.88 -33.71 -8.96
C LEU A 3 13.36 -33.41 -8.90
N PRO A 4 12.93 -32.17 -8.62
CA PRO A 4 11.52 -31.82 -8.69
C PRO A 4 11.00 -32.04 -10.12
N ASP A 5 9.78 -32.56 -10.25
CA ASP A 5 9.21 -32.90 -11.55
C ASP A 5 9.16 -31.68 -12.49
N PRO A 6 9.35 -31.86 -13.81
CA PRO A 6 9.33 -30.75 -14.78
C PRO A 6 8.05 -29.91 -14.69
N VAL A 7 6.92 -30.56 -14.42
CA VAL A 7 5.61 -29.90 -14.25
C VAL A 7 5.63 -28.97 -13.03
N THR A 8 6.18 -29.40 -11.89
CA THR A 8 6.36 -28.53 -10.71
C THR A 8 7.37 -27.40 -10.92
N LEU A 9 8.38 -27.61 -11.76
CA LEU A 9 9.33 -26.55 -12.13
C LEU A 9 8.66 -25.46 -12.98
N GLU A 10 7.92 -25.83 -14.03
CA GLU A 10 7.15 -24.89 -14.85
C GLU A 10 6.10 -24.13 -14.03
N LEU A 11 5.39 -24.82 -13.13
CA LEU A 11 4.38 -24.21 -12.25
C LEU A 11 4.96 -23.16 -11.31
N ASN A 12 6.24 -23.26 -10.96
CA ASN A 12 6.94 -22.34 -10.06
C ASN A 12 7.68 -21.19 -10.79
N LYS A 13 7.63 -21.15 -12.14
CA LYS A 13 8.12 -20.03 -12.96
C LYS A 13 7.09 -18.92 -13.16
N THR A 14 5.82 -19.17 -12.82
CA THR A 14 4.76 -18.15 -12.94
C THR A 14 4.05 -17.94 -11.62
N LEU A 15 3.66 -16.70 -11.33
CA LEU A 15 2.86 -16.33 -10.17
C LEU A 15 1.58 -15.63 -10.62
N LYS A 16 0.42 -16.23 -10.35
CA LYS A 16 -0.89 -15.73 -10.77
C LYS A 16 -1.65 -15.13 -9.59
N VAL A 17 -1.97 -13.84 -9.66
CA VAL A 17 -2.53 -13.10 -8.52
C VAL A 17 -3.77 -12.28 -8.90
N LEU A 18 -4.75 -12.25 -8.00
CA LEU A 18 -6.04 -11.57 -8.20
C LEU A 18 -6.32 -10.57 -7.06
N SER A 19 -6.76 -9.36 -7.41
CA SER A 19 -7.35 -8.40 -6.45
C SER A 19 -8.81 -8.17 -6.78
N PHE A 20 -9.68 -8.13 -5.76
CA PHE A 20 -11.11 -7.90 -5.99
C PHE A 20 -11.86 -7.31 -4.78
N ASN A 21 -12.41 -6.11 -4.93
CA ASN A 21 -13.43 -5.58 -4.03
C ASN A 21 -14.76 -6.33 -4.28
N VAL A 22 -15.23 -7.10 -3.30
CA VAL A 22 -16.42 -7.97 -3.43
C VAL A 22 -17.73 -7.32 -3.02
N TRP A 23 -17.69 -6.07 -2.54
CA TRP A 23 -18.85 -5.31 -2.07
C TRP A 23 -19.74 -6.15 -1.14
N GLY A 24 -19.19 -6.54 0.03
CA GLY A 24 -19.78 -7.50 0.95
C GLY A 24 -20.43 -6.89 2.19
N LEU A 25 -20.94 -5.66 2.14
CA LEU A 25 -21.51 -5.01 3.33
C LEU A 25 -22.77 -5.75 3.81
N LYS A 26 -22.88 -5.91 5.13
CA LYS A 26 -24.11 -6.43 5.74
C LYS A 26 -25.23 -5.40 5.56
N TYR A 27 -26.39 -5.86 5.09
CA TYR A 27 -27.61 -5.07 4.82
C TYR A 27 -27.54 -4.02 3.68
N ILE A 28 -26.36 -3.48 3.34
CA ILE A 28 -26.22 -2.48 2.27
C ILE A 28 -26.04 -3.15 0.90
N SER A 29 -25.14 -4.13 0.79
CA SER A 29 -24.80 -4.72 -0.50
C SER A 29 -25.88 -5.70 -0.97
N LYS A 30 -26.43 -5.42 -2.16
CA LYS A 30 -27.46 -6.25 -2.80
C LYS A 30 -26.90 -7.64 -3.14
N ASP A 31 -27.78 -8.63 -3.11
CA ASP A 31 -27.56 -10.02 -3.56
C ASP A 31 -26.35 -10.74 -2.92
N ARG A 32 -25.84 -10.19 -1.81
CA ARG A 32 -24.52 -10.51 -1.25
C ARG A 32 -24.26 -12.01 -1.10
N LYS A 33 -25.20 -12.77 -0.53
CA LYS A 33 -25.01 -14.23 -0.33
C LYS A 33 -24.81 -14.98 -1.64
N ILE A 34 -25.59 -14.66 -2.67
CA ILE A 34 -25.52 -15.28 -4.00
C ILE A 34 -24.19 -14.90 -4.66
N ARG A 35 -23.84 -13.61 -4.64
CA ARG A 35 -22.59 -13.12 -5.22
C ARG A 35 -21.36 -13.72 -4.54
N ILE A 36 -21.29 -13.74 -3.20
CA ILE A 36 -20.17 -14.36 -2.46
C ILE A 36 -20.03 -15.85 -2.81
N GLN A 37 -21.13 -16.60 -2.91
CA GLN A 37 -21.10 -18.00 -3.34
C GLN A 37 -20.60 -18.15 -4.79
N ALA A 38 -21.04 -17.30 -5.72
CA ALA A 38 -20.58 -17.31 -7.10
C ALA A 38 -19.10 -16.93 -7.24
N ILE A 39 -18.63 -15.95 -6.46
CA ILE A 39 -17.20 -15.57 -6.36
C ILE A 39 -16.39 -16.75 -5.83
N ALA A 40 -16.82 -17.37 -4.72
CA ALA A 40 -16.16 -18.54 -4.15
C ALA A 40 -16.05 -19.70 -5.16
N HIS A 41 -17.15 -20.00 -5.86
CA HIS A 41 -17.19 -21.01 -6.92
C HIS A 41 -16.23 -20.65 -8.07
N TYR A 42 -16.28 -19.41 -8.58
CA TYR A 42 -15.36 -18.94 -9.62
C TYR A 42 -13.90 -19.12 -9.21
N LEU A 43 -13.52 -18.66 -8.00
CA LEU A 43 -12.16 -18.78 -7.48
C LEU A 43 -11.71 -20.24 -7.36
N SER A 44 -12.59 -21.14 -6.91
CA SER A 44 -12.29 -22.58 -6.81
C SER A 44 -12.03 -23.25 -8.17
N GLY A 45 -12.56 -22.70 -9.25
CA GLY A 45 -12.34 -23.16 -10.63
C GLY A 45 -11.14 -22.52 -11.36
N LYS A 46 -10.31 -21.72 -10.67
CA LYS A 46 -9.17 -21.00 -11.28
C LYS A 46 -7.84 -21.38 -10.64
N SER A 47 -6.78 -21.33 -11.43
CA SER A 47 -5.39 -21.55 -10.98
C SER A 47 -4.72 -20.25 -10.50
N TYR A 48 -5.33 -19.56 -9.53
CA TYR A 48 -4.67 -18.45 -8.85
C TYR A 48 -3.76 -18.98 -7.73
N ASP A 49 -2.63 -18.32 -7.50
CA ASP A 49 -1.71 -18.65 -6.41
C ASP A 49 -1.86 -17.71 -5.20
N ILE A 50 -2.36 -16.49 -5.42
CA ILE A 50 -2.64 -15.47 -4.40
C ILE A 50 -3.92 -14.71 -4.77
N VAL A 51 -4.85 -14.56 -3.82
CA VAL A 51 -6.08 -13.79 -3.99
C VAL A 51 -6.27 -12.84 -2.81
N CYS A 52 -6.41 -11.55 -3.11
CA CYS A 52 -6.66 -10.48 -2.15
C CYS A 52 -8.10 -9.97 -2.34
N LEU A 53 -8.96 -10.16 -1.35
CA LEU A 53 -10.33 -9.67 -1.37
C LEU A 53 -10.47 -8.44 -0.46
N GLN A 54 -11.17 -7.42 -0.94
CA GLN A 54 -11.56 -6.23 -0.20
C GLN A 54 -13.08 -6.24 0.02
N GLU A 55 -13.56 -5.55 1.06
CA GLU A 55 -14.98 -5.49 1.44
C GLU A 55 -15.66 -6.84 1.77
N LEU A 56 -14.88 -7.85 2.13
CA LEU A 56 -15.42 -9.09 2.70
C LEU A 56 -15.73 -8.88 4.19
N TRP A 57 -16.78 -8.10 4.49
CA TRP A 57 -17.05 -7.61 5.85
C TRP A 57 -17.57 -8.67 6.82
N VAL A 58 -18.27 -9.69 6.33
CA VAL A 58 -18.92 -10.71 7.16
C VAL A 58 -18.03 -11.95 7.28
N TYR A 59 -17.74 -12.38 8.51
CA TYR A 59 -16.87 -13.53 8.75
C TYR A 59 -17.44 -14.85 8.18
N ASP A 60 -18.77 -15.05 8.25
CA ASP A 60 -19.43 -16.21 7.64
C ASP A 60 -19.25 -16.23 6.11
N ASP A 61 -19.28 -15.07 5.46
CA ASP A 61 -19.03 -14.92 4.03
C ASP A 61 -17.55 -15.25 3.69
N PHE A 62 -16.60 -14.93 4.58
CA PHE A 62 -15.21 -15.42 4.49
C PHE A 62 -15.07 -16.93 4.65
N VAL A 63 -15.80 -17.55 5.60
CA VAL A 63 -15.80 -19.00 5.80
C VAL A 63 -16.30 -19.72 4.54
N ILE A 64 -17.38 -19.23 3.91
CA ILE A 64 -17.89 -19.75 2.63
C ILE A 64 -16.80 -19.71 1.55
N VAL A 65 -16.12 -18.57 1.37
CA VAL A 65 -15.04 -18.47 0.38
C VAL A 65 -13.90 -19.43 0.71
N ARG A 66 -13.41 -19.43 1.96
CA ARG A 66 -12.31 -20.30 2.43
C ARG A 66 -12.56 -21.77 2.14
N ASP A 67 -13.72 -22.27 2.55
CA ASP A 67 -14.02 -23.70 2.49
C ASP A 67 -14.20 -24.16 1.04
N GLN A 68 -14.76 -23.30 0.17
CA GLN A 68 -14.90 -23.55 -1.26
C GLN A 68 -13.56 -23.51 -2.02
N VAL A 69 -12.65 -22.59 -1.67
CA VAL A 69 -11.34 -22.48 -2.36
C VAL A 69 -10.23 -23.34 -1.76
N GLY A 70 -10.46 -23.98 -0.60
CA GLY A 70 -9.41 -24.66 0.16
C GLY A 70 -8.65 -25.78 -0.59
N GLY A 71 -9.25 -26.36 -1.63
CA GLY A 71 -8.59 -27.34 -2.51
C GLY A 71 -7.52 -26.75 -3.45
N VAL A 72 -7.56 -25.44 -3.73
CA VAL A 72 -6.61 -24.72 -4.61
C VAL A 72 -5.82 -23.63 -3.87
N LEU A 73 -6.41 -23.01 -2.85
CA LEU A 73 -5.84 -21.96 -2.01
C LEU A 73 -5.95 -22.36 -0.52
N PRO A 74 -5.20 -23.38 -0.06
CA PRO A 74 -5.33 -23.94 1.29
C PRO A 74 -4.97 -22.99 2.44
N PHE A 75 -4.15 -21.96 2.19
CA PHE A 75 -3.76 -20.99 3.21
C PHE A 75 -4.64 -19.74 3.11
N SER A 76 -5.19 -19.28 4.23
CA SER A 76 -6.06 -18.09 4.23
C SER A 76 -5.93 -17.30 5.52
N ARG A 77 -6.19 -16.00 5.43
CA ARG A 77 -6.22 -15.08 6.57
C ARG A 77 -7.29 -14.02 6.40
N PHE A 78 -8.12 -13.88 7.44
CA PHE A 78 -9.06 -12.78 7.62
C PHE A 78 -8.52 -11.77 8.64
N PHE A 79 -8.81 -10.48 8.46
CA PHE A 79 -8.24 -9.41 9.28
C PHE A 79 -9.32 -8.63 10.06
N HIS A 80 -9.39 -8.89 11.38
CA HIS A 80 -10.35 -8.31 12.31
C HIS A 80 -9.91 -6.95 12.89
N THR A 81 -9.50 -5.99 12.04
CA THR A 81 -9.07 -4.65 12.51
C THR A 81 -10.24 -3.73 12.80
N GLY A 82 -10.15 -2.87 13.83
CA GLY A 82 -11.21 -1.90 14.13
C GLY A 82 -12.47 -2.54 14.74
N ALA A 83 -13.53 -1.75 14.90
CA ALA A 83 -14.77 -2.20 15.55
C ALA A 83 -15.66 -3.05 14.62
N LEU A 84 -15.49 -2.92 13.30
CA LEU A 84 -16.30 -3.57 12.27
C LEU A 84 -15.49 -4.47 11.31
N GLY A 85 -14.19 -4.69 11.57
CA GLY A 85 -13.26 -5.29 10.61
C GLY A 85 -12.73 -4.27 9.59
N SER A 86 -11.75 -4.64 8.77
CA SER A 86 -11.35 -3.90 7.55
C SER A 86 -11.91 -4.50 6.25
N GLY A 87 -12.62 -5.63 6.34
CA GLY A 87 -13.14 -6.33 5.16
C GLY A 87 -12.05 -6.96 4.30
N LEU A 88 -10.84 -7.12 4.83
CA LEU A 88 -9.68 -7.64 4.10
C LEU A 88 -9.51 -9.13 4.37
N ALA A 89 -9.34 -9.90 3.29
CA ALA A 89 -8.94 -11.29 3.35
C ALA A 89 -7.86 -11.60 2.30
N ILE A 90 -6.93 -12.49 2.64
CA ILE A 90 -5.90 -12.99 1.72
C ILE A 90 -5.98 -14.51 1.70
N PHE A 91 -5.99 -15.09 0.50
CA PHE A 91 -5.94 -16.51 0.24
C PHE A 91 -4.67 -16.80 -0.57
N SER A 92 -3.99 -17.89 -0.28
CA SER A 92 -2.79 -18.28 -0.99
C SER A 92 -2.64 -19.80 -1.10
N ARG A 93 -1.98 -20.19 -2.18
CA ARG A 93 -1.44 -21.51 -2.41
C ARG A 93 -0.18 -21.79 -1.59
N TYR A 94 0.56 -20.75 -1.20
CA TYR A 94 1.83 -20.85 -0.48
C TYR A 94 1.65 -20.66 1.04
N PRO A 95 2.48 -21.31 1.88
CA PRO A 95 2.38 -21.16 3.33
C PRO A 95 2.55 -19.72 3.80
N ILE A 96 1.58 -19.24 4.61
CA ILE A 96 1.66 -17.97 5.32
C ILE A 96 2.53 -18.16 6.58
N ILE A 97 3.69 -17.51 6.63
CA ILE A 97 4.65 -17.62 7.76
C ILE A 97 4.58 -16.43 8.74
N SER A 98 3.92 -15.34 8.35
CA SER A 98 3.66 -14.16 9.18
C SER A 98 2.43 -13.43 8.63
N ALA A 99 1.63 -12.81 9.50
CA ALA A 99 0.47 -12.03 9.12
C ALA A 99 0.27 -10.87 10.11
N HIS A 100 0.20 -9.65 9.61
CA HIS A 100 -0.07 -8.45 10.42
C HIS A 100 -1.11 -7.56 9.72
N ALA A 101 -1.53 -6.51 10.41
CA ALA A 101 -2.31 -5.45 9.79
C ALA A 101 -1.78 -4.10 10.27
N LEU A 102 -1.84 -3.13 9.38
CA LEU A 102 -1.55 -1.73 9.56
C LEU A 102 -2.89 -0.97 9.46
N PRO A 103 -3.62 -0.77 10.58
CA PRO A 103 -4.72 0.18 10.61
C PRO A 103 -4.13 1.56 10.33
N TYR A 104 -4.69 2.28 9.36
CA TYR A 104 -4.19 3.61 9.06
C TYR A 104 -4.51 4.58 10.21
N SER A 105 -3.68 5.60 10.37
CA SER A 105 -3.85 6.58 11.45
C SER A 105 -5.04 7.52 11.18
N LEU A 106 -5.23 7.90 9.92
CA LEU A 106 -6.19 8.90 9.48
C LEU A 106 -7.22 8.28 8.51
N SER A 107 -8.31 7.75 9.06
CA SER A 107 -9.36 7.04 8.30
C SER A 107 -10.75 7.58 8.62
N GLY A 108 -11.08 8.73 8.05
CA GLY A 108 -12.35 9.43 8.26
C GLY A 108 -12.40 10.21 9.57
N SER A 109 -13.39 11.10 9.68
CA SER A 109 -13.60 11.94 10.86
C SER A 109 -14.92 11.60 11.55
N PRO A 110 -15.07 11.82 12.88
CA PRO A 110 -16.29 11.45 13.61
C PRO A 110 -17.52 12.26 13.17
N GLN A 111 -17.34 13.44 12.58
CA GLN A 111 -18.43 14.20 11.95
C GLN A 111 -18.98 13.49 10.69
N GLN A 112 -18.18 12.62 10.07
CA GLN A 112 -18.56 11.74 8.96
C GLN A 112 -18.92 10.33 9.44
N ALA A 113 -19.27 10.14 10.71
CA ALA A 113 -19.75 8.85 11.27
C ALA A 113 -20.93 8.25 10.49
N PHE A 114 -21.81 9.08 9.92
CA PHE A 114 -22.91 8.65 9.05
C PHE A 114 -22.46 8.15 7.66
N ALA A 115 -21.21 8.40 7.26
CA ALA A 115 -20.61 7.88 6.02
C ALA A 115 -19.85 6.55 6.24
N GLY A 116 -19.94 5.93 7.43
CA GLY A 116 -19.43 4.59 7.72
C GLY A 116 -17.93 4.48 7.99
N ASP A 117 -17.08 5.09 7.15
CA ASP A 117 -15.62 4.88 7.13
C ASP A 117 -14.93 5.11 8.50
N PHE A 118 -15.44 6.03 9.33
CA PHE A 118 -14.90 6.34 10.66
C PHE A 118 -14.95 5.15 11.65
N PHE A 119 -15.99 4.33 11.62
CA PHE A 119 -16.13 3.17 12.53
C PHE A 119 -15.35 1.94 12.06
N VAL A 120 -14.98 1.94 10.78
CA VAL A 120 -14.42 0.80 10.07
C VAL A 120 -12.89 0.73 10.20
N LYS A 121 -12.20 1.88 10.34
CA LYS A 121 -10.73 1.99 10.33
C LYS A 121 -10.12 1.26 9.12
N LYS A 122 -10.10 1.95 7.98
CA LYS A 122 -9.38 1.55 6.77
C LYS A 122 -7.95 1.13 7.13
N ALA A 123 -7.43 0.14 6.41
CA ALA A 123 -6.20 -0.54 6.77
C ALA A 123 -5.52 -1.14 5.55
N ALA A 124 -4.25 -1.50 5.72
CA ALA A 124 -3.57 -2.48 4.89
C ALA A 124 -3.27 -3.73 5.73
N ALA A 125 -3.74 -4.88 5.28
CA ALA A 125 -3.36 -6.18 5.81
C ALA A 125 -2.13 -6.70 5.06
N ASN A 126 -1.21 -7.40 5.74
CA ASN A 126 -0.11 -8.10 5.07
C ASN A 126 0.05 -9.55 5.52
N VAL A 127 0.55 -10.37 4.61
CA VAL A 127 1.10 -11.70 4.89
C VAL A 127 2.48 -11.84 4.28
N VAL A 128 3.35 -12.60 4.94
CA VAL A 128 4.59 -13.09 4.34
C VAL A 128 4.35 -14.53 3.92
N LEU A 129 4.54 -14.81 2.63
CA LEU A 129 4.43 -16.13 2.02
C LEU A 129 5.82 -16.72 1.81
N LEU A 130 5.92 -18.05 1.92
CA LEU A 130 7.12 -18.80 1.55
C LEU A 130 6.94 -19.44 0.17
N HIS A 131 7.48 -18.77 -0.86
CA HIS A 131 7.47 -19.23 -2.25
C HIS A 131 8.73 -20.08 -2.56
N PRO A 132 8.61 -21.20 -3.30
CA PRO A 132 9.73 -22.13 -3.51
C PRO A 132 10.94 -21.56 -4.26
N VAL A 133 10.71 -20.64 -5.21
CA VAL A 133 11.79 -19.99 -6.01
C VAL A 133 12.17 -18.61 -5.45
N LEU A 134 11.20 -17.69 -5.36
CA LEU A 134 11.37 -16.32 -4.85
C LEU A 134 11.70 -16.21 -3.35
N GLY A 135 11.47 -17.25 -2.53
CA GLY A 135 11.66 -17.15 -1.08
C GLY A 135 10.54 -16.36 -0.40
N GLU A 136 10.87 -15.31 0.36
CA GLU A 136 9.86 -14.49 1.07
C GLU A 136 9.19 -13.48 0.13
N ILE A 137 7.87 -13.62 -0.05
CA ILE A 137 7.02 -12.62 -0.71
C ILE A 137 6.12 -11.98 0.36
N GLU A 138 6.18 -10.66 0.50
CA GLU A 138 5.25 -9.91 1.34
C GLU A 138 4.09 -9.39 0.48
N VAL A 139 2.89 -9.89 0.75
CA VAL A 139 1.65 -9.51 0.06
C VAL A 139 0.87 -8.55 0.94
N TRP A 140 0.68 -7.33 0.46
CA TRP A 140 -0.19 -6.32 1.04
C TRP A 140 -1.54 -6.34 0.33
N ASN A 141 -2.62 -6.39 1.11
CA ASN A 141 -3.99 -6.18 0.68
C ASN A 141 -4.51 -4.90 1.37
N THR A 142 -4.94 -3.89 0.61
CA THR A 142 -5.44 -2.62 1.18
C THR A 142 -6.81 -2.24 0.64
N HIS A 143 -7.57 -1.52 1.45
CA HIS A 143 -8.72 -0.75 1.02
C HIS A 143 -8.58 0.65 1.63
N MET A 144 -8.30 1.66 0.80
CA MET A 144 -8.11 3.06 1.22
C MET A 144 -9.43 3.83 1.36
N HIS A 145 -9.38 5.01 1.97
CA HIS A 145 -10.52 5.88 2.24
C HIS A 145 -11.21 6.36 0.95
N ALA A 146 -12.55 6.29 0.88
CA ALA A 146 -13.28 6.55 -0.36
C ALA A 146 -13.12 7.99 -0.89
N ALA A 147 -12.99 8.18 -2.20
CA ALA A 147 -12.95 9.51 -2.79
C ALA A 147 -14.29 10.26 -2.64
N GLY A 148 -14.25 11.57 -2.40
CA GLY A 148 -15.43 12.42 -2.53
C GLY A 148 -15.75 12.71 -4.00
N GLU A 149 -17.03 12.73 -4.38
CA GLU A 149 -17.45 13.05 -5.76
C GLU A 149 -17.48 14.56 -6.04
N HIS A 150 -17.24 15.40 -5.02
CA HIS A 150 -17.34 16.86 -5.10
C HIS A 150 -16.09 17.54 -4.51
N PRO A 151 -15.40 18.42 -5.28
CA PRO A 151 -14.34 19.27 -4.73
C PRO A 151 -14.87 20.31 -3.72
N PRO A 152 -14.05 20.75 -2.75
CA PRO A 152 -12.69 20.29 -2.47
C PRO A 152 -12.69 18.93 -1.73
N ASP A 153 -11.98 17.94 -2.28
CA ASP A 153 -11.89 16.60 -1.69
C ASP A 153 -10.95 16.60 -0.47
N THR A 154 -11.50 16.99 0.68
CA THR A 154 -10.82 16.91 1.99
C THR A 154 -10.35 15.48 2.33
N ARG A 155 -10.89 14.45 1.69
CA ARG A 155 -10.47 13.05 1.88
C ARG A 155 -9.20 12.70 1.11
N GLN A 156 -8.74 13.54 0.19
CA GLN A 156 -7.47 13.34 -0.52
C GLN A 156 -6.29 13.31 0.47
N ALA A 157 -6.32 14.14 1.52
CA ALA A 157 -5.30 14.14 2.57
C ALA A 157 -5.27 12.84 3.39
N HIS A 158 -6.44 12.19 3.57
CA HIS A 158 -6.52 10.87 4.22
C HIS A 158 -5.80 9.85 3.36
N ARG A 159 -6.16 9.72 2.07
CA ARG A 159 -5.45 8.81 1.14
C ARG A 159 -3.95 9.12 0.97
N ILE A 160 -3.54 10.39 1.06
CA ILE A 160 -2.11 10.77 1.07
C ILE A 160 -1.41 10.21 2.31
N ALA A 161 -1.97 10.37 3.51
CA ALA A 161 -1.41 9.78 4.73
C ALA A 161 -1.42 8.23 4.68
N GLU A 162 -2.52 7.62 4.25
CA GLU A 162 -2.66 6.16 4.10
C GLU A 162 -1.61 5.58 3.13
N SER A 163 -1.43 6.20 1.96
CA SER A 163 -0.42 5.80 0.97
C SER A 163 1.01 6.05 1.44
N TRP A 164 1.27 7.09 2.24
CA TRP A 164 2.59 7.33 2.84
C TRP A 164 2.96 6.26 3.87
N GLN A 165 2.04 5.94 4.79
CA GLN A 165 2.24 4.87 5.78
C GLN A 165 2.46 3.51 5.11
N LEU A 166 1.67 3.20 4.07
CA LEU A 166 1.84 1.97 3.28
C LEU A 166 3.18 1.97 2.52
N ALA A 167 3.58 3.08 1.91
CA ALA A 167 4.85 3.21 1.20
C ALA A 167 6.05 2.95 2.12
N ASN A 168 6.06 3.53 3.33
CA ASN A 168 7.11 3.31 4.32
C ASN A 168 7.18 1.84 4.77
N ALA A 169 6.03 1.19 4.98
CA ALA A 169 5.97 -0.23 5.31
C ALA A 169 6.50 -1.12 4.17
N ILE A 170 6.18 -0.79 2.92
CA ILE A 170 6.64 -1.49 1.70
C ILE A 170 8.14 -1.34 1.48
N ARG A 171 8.71 -0.13 1.67
CA ARG A 171 10.18 0.07 1.69
C ARG A 171 10.82 -0.82 2.75
N GLY A 172 10.26 -0.82 3.96
CA GLY A 172 10.72 -1.68 5.05
C GLY A 172 10.63 -3.19 4.77
N ALA A 173 9.66 -3.64 3.96
CA ALA A 173 9.56 -5.03 3.50
C ALA A 173 10.66 -5.38 2.48
N ALA A 174 10.88 -4.52 1.49
CA ALA A 174 11.92 -4.74 0.48
C ALA A 174 13.35 -4.64 1.04
N ALA A 175 13.60 -3.75 2.00
CA ALA A 175 14.86 -3.66 2.74
C ALA A 175 15.15 -4.91 3.60
N LYS A 176 14.11 -5.63 4.04
CA LYS A 176 14.25 -6.97 4.66
C LYS A 176 14.56 -8.07 3.64
N GLY A 177 14.70 -7.74 2.36
CA GLY A 177 15.03 -8.66 1.28
C GLY A 177 13.86 -9.51 0.81
N ARG A 178 12.65 -8.94 0.82
CA ARG A 178 11.41 -9.59 0.37
C ARG A 178 10.97 -9.03 -0.98
N TYR A 179 10.43 -9.90 -1.82
CA TYR A 179 9.59 -9.45 -2.94
C TYR A 179 8.32 -8.84 -2.36
N VAL A 180 7.78 -7.79 -2.97
CA VAL A 180 6.55 -7.17 -2.48
C VAL A 180 5.50 -7.17 -3.57
N LEU A 181 4.30 -7.64 -3.22
CA LEU A 181 3.07 -7.42 -3.96
C LEU A 181 2.17 -6.51 -3.13
N CYS A 182 1.59 -5.47 -3.74
CA CYS A 182 0.65 -4.59 -3.08
C CYS A 182 -0.62 -4.46 -3.92
N MET A 183 -1.74 -4.92 -3.37
CA MET A 183 -2.97 -5.20 -4.10
C MET A 183 -4.15 -4.56 -3.37
N GLY A 184 -5.16 -4.13 -4.12
CA GLY A 184 -6.45 -3.74 -3.54
C GLY A 184 -7.10 -2.55 -4.20
N ASP A 185 -8.14 -2.05 -3.53
CA ASP A 185 -8.88 -0.85 -3.90
C ASP A 185 -8.23 0.37 -3.21
N LEU A 186 -7.52 1.17 -4.00
CA LEU A 186 -6.80 2.34 -3.50
C LEU A 186 -7.68 3.61 -3.54
N ASN A 187 -8.92 3.52 -4.02
CA ASN A 187 -9.86 4.64 -4.17
C ASN A 187 -9.22 5.88 -4.85
N SER A 188 -8.27 5.63 -5.76
CA SER A 188 -7.35 6.62 -6.31
C SER A 188 -7.07 6.38 -7.79
N GLN A 189 -7.28 7.38 -8.63
CA GLN A 189 -6.99 7.27 -10.07
C GLN A 189 -5.48 7.35 -10.38
N PRO A 190 -5.01 6.86 -11.55
CA PRO A 190 -3.57 6.66 -11.80
C PRO A 190 -2.70 7.94 -11.74
N PHE A 191 -3.31 9.10 -11.98
CA PHE A 191 -2.70 10.43 -11.96
C PHE A 191 -2.76 11.14 -10.60
N SER A 192 -3.22 10.45 -9.54
CA SER A 192 -3.38 11.05 -8.21
C SER A 192 -2.13 10.92 -7.33
N ILE A 193 -1.98 11.84 -6.37
CA ILE A 193 -0.84 11.90 -5.44
C ILE A 193 -0.64 10.56 -4.68
N PRO A 194 -1.67 9.85 -4.17
CA PRO A 194 -1.47 8.56 -3.51
C PRO A 194 -0.82 7.49 -4.41
N ILE A 195 -1.20 7.43 -5.70
CA ILE A 195 -0.58 6.51 -6.66
C ILE A 195 0.86 6.94 -6.97
N ALA A 196 1.12 8.24 -7.09
CA ALA A 196 2.47 8.77 -7.27
C ALA A 196 3.38 8.45 -6.07
N ILE A 197 2.89 8.55 -4.82
CA ILE A 197 3.62 8.15 -3.61
C ILE A 197 4.00 6.67 -3.68
N LEU A 198 3.05 5.77 -3.96
CA LEU A 198 3.34 4.34 -4.04
C LEU A 198 4.35 4.01 -5.14
N ARG A 199 4.24 4.63 -6.32
CA ARG A 199 5.17 4.40 -7.43
C ARG A 199 6.56 4.99 -7.19
N ASN A 200 6.65 6.23 -6.73
CA ASN A 200 7.89 7.00 -6.73
C ASN A 200 8.63 6.92 -5.39
N HIS A 201 7.91 6.90 -4.26
CA HIS A 201 8.49 6.78 -2.92
C HIS A 201 8.65 5.31 -2.50
N ALA A 202 7.63 4.46 -2.74
CA ALA A 202 7.71 3.03 -2.44
C ALA A 202 8.37 2.19 -3.57
N SER A 203 8.77 2.81 -4.68
CA SER A 203 9.40 2.17 -5.84
C SER A 203 8.58 1.01 -6.42
N LEU A 204 7.24 1.15 -6.44
CA LEU A 204 6.33 0.12 -6.96
C LEU A 204 6.08 0.27 -8.46
N THR A 205 6.12 -0.86 -9.16
CA THR A 205 5.71 -0.97 -10.57
C THR A 205 4.23 -1.37 -10.65
N ASP A 206 3.45 -0.64 -11.44
CA ASP A 206 2.06 -0.94 -11.75
C ASP A 206 1.98 -2.09 -12.77
N SER A 207 1.42 -3.24 -12.39
CA SER A 207 1.34 -4.41 -13.27
C SER A 207 0.55 -4.14 -14.56
N PHE A 208 -0.52 -3.34 -14.50
CA PHE A 208 -1.36 -3.07 -15.67
C PHE A 208 -0.64 -2.13 -16.63
N LEU A 209 -0.14 -1.00 -16.12
CA LEU A 209 0.61 -0.03 -16.93
C LEU A 209 1.90 -0.64 -17.51
N SER A 210 2.53 -1.60 -16.82
CA SER A 210 3.75 -2.26 -17.31
C SER A 210 3.55 -3.11 -18.58
N VAL A 211 2.32 -3.57 -18.85
CA VAL A 211 1.98 -4.34 -20.05
C VAL A 211 1.01 -3.60 -20.99
N HIS A 212 0.38 -2.51 -20.52
CA HIS A 212 -0.44 -1.58 -21.30
C HIS A 212 0.11 -0.15 -21.17
N PRO A 213 1.20 0.22 -21.88
CA PRO A 213 1.88 1.51 -21.69
C PRO A 213 0.99 2.73 -21.91
N ASP A 214 0.02 2.63 -22.82
CA ASP A 214 -0.89 3.72 -23.19
C ASP A 214 -2.08 3.88 -22.24
N ALA A 215 -2.24 3.01 -21.22
CA ALA A 215 -3.42 2.96 -20.34
C ALA A 215 -3.75 4.27 -19.60
N ASN A 216 -2.76 5.14 -19.40
CA ASN A 216 -2.92 6.44 -18.74
C ASN A 216 -2.97 7.63 -19.72
N ILE A 217 -2.87 7.40 -21.03
CA ILE A 217 -2.75 8.43 -22.08
C ILE A 217 -3.90 8.32 -23.09
N ALA A 218 -4.28 7.09 -23.47
CA ALA A 218 -5.30 6.84 -24.47
C ALA A 218 -6.70 7.22 -23.97
N SER A 219 -7.53 7.73 -24.89
CA SER A 219 -8.97 7.87 -24.68
C SER A 219 -9.70 6.59 -25.13
N SER A 220 -10.74 6.22 -24.40
CA SER A 220 -11.63 5.11 -24.78
C SER A 220 -12.74 5.59 -25.73
N SER A 221 -13.02 4.83 -26.78
CA SER A 221 -14.19 5.03 -27.65
C SER A 221 -15.44 4.28 -27.17
N SER A 222 -15.28 3.30 -26.26
CA SER A 222 -16.37 2.52 -25.67
C SER A 222 -16.02 1.99 -24.27
N PRO A 223 -17.02 1.65 -23.42
CA PRO A 223 -16.77 1.04 -22.11
C PRO A 223 -15.96 -0.26 -22.16
N HIS A 224 -16.20 -1.11 -23.17
CA HIS A 224 -15.42 -2.35 -23.35
C HIS A 224 -13.93 -2.07 -23.60
N GLN A 225 -13.62 -1.04 -24.40
CA GLN A 225 -12.24 -0.60 -24.61
C GLN A 225 -11.66 0.03 -23.35
N ALA A 226 -12.43 0.83 -22.61
CA ALA A 226 -11.97 1.43 -21.35
C ALA A 226 -11.52 0.38 -20.33
N ILE A 227 -12.26 -0.72 -20.20
CA ILE A 227 -11.89 -1.84 -19.34
C ILE A 227 -10.62 -2.54 -19.84
N SER A 228 -10.55 -2.88 -21.13
CA SER A 228 -9.47 -3.70 -21.68
C SER A 228 -8.14 -2.96 -21.89
N SER A 229 -8.17 -1.67 -22.27
CA SER A 229 -6.96 -0.88 -22.55
C SER A 229 -6.60 0.13 -21.47
N LEU A 230 -7.56 0.64 -20.70
CA LEU A 230 -7.31 1.63 -19.63
C LEU A 230 -7.40 1.02 -18.23
N GLY A 231 -7.90 -0.20 -18.09
CA GLY A 231 -7.99 -0.91 -16.81
C GLY A 231 -9.07 -0.35 -15.89
N MET A 232 -10.20 0.11 -16.44
CA MET A 232 -11.33 0.59 -15.62
C MET A 232 -11.95 -0.55 -14.82
N THR A 233 -12.05 -0.38 -13.49
CA THR A 233 -12.52 -1.41 -12.56
C THR A 233 -13.80 -1.02 -11.81
N CYS A 234 -14.08 0.27 -11.66
CA CYS A 234 -15.24 0.78 -10.92
C CYS A 234 -16.06 1.75 -11.78
N ASP A 235 -17.33 1.98 -11.43
CA ASP A 235 -18.25 2.93 -12.08
C ASP A 235 -18.39 2.77 -13.61
N SER A 236 -18.12 1.58 -14.14
CA SER A 236 -18.25 1.30 -15.56
C SER A 236 -19.73 1.13 -15.97
N PRO A 237 -20.17 1.68 -17.11
CA PRO A 237 -21.53 1.48 -17.62
C PRO A 237 -21.93 0.01 -17.85
N LEU A 238 -20.97 -0.92 -17.93
CA LEU A 238 -21.21 -2.35 -18.08
C LEU A 238 -21.47 -3.07 -16.74
N ASN A 239 -21.17 -2.44 -15.60
CA ASN A 239 -21.45 -3.01 -14.30
C ASN A 239 -22.89 -2.67 -13.88
N THR A 240 -23.68 -3.69 -13.54
CA THR A 240 -25.11 -3.54 -13.23
C THR A 240 -25.38 -2.75 -11.96
N TYR A 241 -24.40 -2.70 -11.03
CA TYR A 241 -24.50 -1.92 -9.79
C TYR A 241 -23.99 -0.48 -9.94
N SER A 242 -23.39 -0.12 -11.08
CA SER A 242 -23.16 1.29 -11.45
C SER A 242 -24.42 1.97 -11.96
N HIS A 243 -25.43 1.22 -12.41
CA HIS A 243 -26.65 1.77 -12.99
C HIS A 243 -27.47 2.53 -11.93
N GLY A 244 -27.80 3.79 -12.24
CA GLY A 244 -28.55 4.67 -11.34
C GLY A 244 -27.73 5.34 -10.23
N LYS A 245 -26.42 5.06 -10.11
CA LYS A 245 -25.52 5.92 -9.31
C LYS A 245 -25.38 7.29 -10.00
N PRO A 246 -25.30 8.43 -9.25
CA PRO A 246 -25.17 9.77 -9.82
C PRO A 246 -23.75 10.09 -10.32
N ILE A 247 -23.19 9.21 -11.17
CA ILE A 247 -21.79 9.27 -11.61
C ILE A 247 -21.57 10.50 -12.52
N PRO A 248 -20.55 11.33 -12.26
CA PRO A 248 -20.22 12.49 -13.10
C PRO A 248 -19.97 12.11 -14.57
N SER A 249 -20.49 12.94 -15.49
CA SER A 249 -20.46 12.63 -16.93
C SER A 249 -19.05 12.47 -17.51
N ASN A 250 -18.04 13.13 -16.93
CA ASN A 250 -16.63 12.99 -17.31
C ASN A 250 -16.00 11.65 -16.89
N ILE A 251 -16.61 10.91 -15.98
CA ILE A 251 -16.22 9.54 -15.61
C ILE A 251 -16.93 8.56 -16.53
N THR A 252 -18.25 8.72 -16.69
CA THR A 252 -19.07 7.85 -17.54
C THR A 252 -18.60 7.88 -19.00
N SER A 253 -18.16 9.03 -19.52
CA SER A 253 -17.60 9.17 -20.87
C SER A 253 -16.22 8.51 -21.05
N GLN A 254 -15.47 8.32 -19.96
CA GLN A 254 -14.20 7.59 -19.94
C GLN A 254 -14.39 6.07 -19.72
N GLY A 255 -15.64 5.62 -19.54
CA GLY A 255 -15.99 4.21 -19.35
C GLY A 255 -15.82 3.67 -17.92
N GLY A 256 -15.53 4.53 -16.94
CA GLY A 256 -15.42 4.19 -15.53
C GLY A 256 -14.27 4.90 -14.81
N LYS A 257 -13.88 4.36 -13.64
CA LYS A 257 -12.70 4.74 -12.86
C LYS A 257 -11.76 3.53 -12.74
N ARG A 258 -10.45 3.78 -12.76
CA ARG A 258 -9.43 2.81 -12.37
C ARG A 258 -9.04 3.02 -10.91
N LEU A 259 -9.55 2.17 -10.02
CA LEU A 259 -9.36 2.29 -8.56
C LEU A 259 -8.62 1.09 -7.95
N ASP A 260 -8.69 -0.08 -8.59
CA ASP A 260 -8.04 -1.31 -8.14
C ASP A 260 -6.69 -1.49 -8.82
N TYR A 261 -5.68 -1.91 -8.05
CA TYR A 261 -4.31 -2.06 -8.52
C TYR A 261 -3.66 -3.36 -8.04
N ILE A 262 -2.70 -3.83 -8.83
CA ILE A 262 -1.71 -4.83 -8.44
C ILE A 262 -0.34 -4.21 -8.74
N PHE A 263 0.33 -3.81 -7.68
CA PHE A 263 1.68 -3.29 -7.69
C PHE A 263 2.69 -4.37 -7.30
N PHE A 264 3.91 -4.29 -7.82
CA PHE A 264 5.01 -5.20 -7.48
C PHE A 264 6.35 -4.47 -7.39
N ARG A 265 7.29 -5.01 -6.59
CA ARG A 265 8.71 -4.64 -6.64
C ARG A 265 9.63 -5.79 -6.22
N GLN A 266 10.88 -5.71 -6.69
CA GLN A 266 11.96 -6.58 -6.26
C GLN A 266 12.39 -6.29 -4.80
N PRO A 267 13.04 -7.26 -4.12
CA PRO A 267 13.77 -6.99 -2.88
C PRO A 267 14.89 -5.98 -3.12
N GLU A 268 15.19 -5.17 -2.10
CA GLU A 268 16.29 -4.20 -2.15
C GLU A 268 17.64 -4.87 -1.87
N VAL A 269 17.64 -5.88 -0.99
CA VAL A 269 18.80 -6.76 -0.72
C VAL A 269 18.38 -8.19 -0.96
N ALA A 270 18.97 -8.91 -1.92
CA ALA A 270 18.64 -10.32 -2.06
C ALA A 270 19.14 -11.11 -0.85
N ARG A 271 18.28 -11.98 -0.32
CA ARG A 271 18.63 -12.94 0.72
C ARG A 271 18.52 -14.36 0.18
N ARG A 272 19.65 -15.02 0.00
CA ARG A 272 19.66 -16.50 0.01
C ARG A 272 19.38 -16.96 1.44
N ARG A 273 18.12 -17.24 1.78
CA ARG A 273 17.87 -18.25 2.82
C ARG A 273 18.30 -19.59 2.23
N PRO A 274 19.29 -20.30 2.79
CA PRO A 274 19.38 -21.73 2.54
C PRO A 274 18.11 -22.36 3.14
N LEU A 275 17.31 -23.04 2.31
CA LEU A 275 16.23 -23.90 2.77
C LEU A 275 16.83 -25.21 3.35
N ILE A 276 17.55 -25.09 4.47
CA ILE A 276 17.96 -26.17 5.38
C ILE A 276 18.04 -25.57 6.79
N TRP A 277 17.35 -26.19 7.74
CA TRP A 277 17.57 -25.95 9.17
C TRP A 277 18.79 -26.77 9.61
N GLY A 278 19.90 -26.11 9.93
CA GLY A 278 21.13 -26.82 10.31
C GLY A 278 22.16 -25.88 10.94
N TYR A 279 22.50 -26.12 12.21
CA TYR A 279 23.60 -25.45 12.91
C TYR A 279 24.96 -26.04 12.49
N ARG A 280 25.88 -25.20 12.00
CA ARG A 280 27.25 -25.09 12.55
C ARG A 280 28.03 -23.93 11.91
N ASP A 281 28.69 -23.15 12.75
CA ASP A 281 29.67 -22.15 12.33
C ASP A 281 31.02 -22.79 11.98
N HIS A 282 31.75 -22.21 11.03
CA HIS A 282 33.22 -22.16 11.03
C HIS A 282 33.69 -20.91 10.26
N PRO A 283 34.77 -20.24 10.71
CA PRO A 283 35.19 -18.94 10.16
C PRO A 283 36.06 -19.10 8.90
N VAL A 284 35.98 -18.12 8.00
CA VAL A 284 36.97 -17.92 6.93
C VAL A 284 37.93 -16.83 7.36
N SER A 285 39.24 -17.11 7.29
CA SER A 285 40.31 -16.16 7.53
C SER A 285 40.47 -15.22 6.33
N ASP A 286 40.52 -13.91 6.58
CA ASP A 286 40.81 -12.92 5.54
C ASP A 286 42.25 -12.40 5.68
N ASN A 287 43.02 -12.50 4.59
CA ASN A 287 44.36 -11.92 4.49
C ASN A 287 44.23 -10.58 3.77
N GLY A 288 44.10 -9.50 4.55
CA GLY A 288 43.79 -8.19 4.00
C GLY A 288 44.91 -7.56 3.16
N HIS A 289 44.53 -6.54 2.40
CA HIS A 289 45.39 -5.42 2.05
C HIS A 289 44.63 -4.14 2.36
N GLY A 290 45.26 -3.22 3.08
CA GLY A 290 44.65 -1.93 3.41
C GLY A 290 44.79 -0.95 2.25
N ASP A 291 43.73 -0.19 2.00
CA ASP A 291 43.80 1.03 1.20
C ASP A 291 43.22 2.20 2.01
N SER A 292 43.86 3.36 1.89
CA SER A 292 43.52 4.57 2.63
C SER A 292 42.37 5.32 1.96
N GLY A 293 41.15 4.83 2.19
CA GLY A 293 39.92 5.42 1.68
C GLY A 293 39.46 6.68 2.43
N SER A 294 39.16 7.73 1.68
CA SER A 294 38.46 8.95 2.12
C SER A 294 37.25 8.64 3.02
N MET A 295 37.05 9.42 4.08
CA MET A 295 35.89 9.32 4.99
C MET A 295 34.63 9.92 4.34
N GLY A 296 34.19 9.32 3.24
CA GLY A 296 32.87 9.57 2.67
C GLY A 296 31.79 8.86 3.50
N LEU A 297 30.67 9.55 3.71
CA LEU A 297 29.43 8.90 4.11
C LEU A 297 28.94 8.04 2.93
N GLU A 298 29.37 6.79 2.83
CA GLU A 298 28.70 5.83 1.96
C GLU A 298 27.33 5.51 2.57
N PRO A 299 26.21 5.79 1.87
CA PRO A 299 24.94 5.16 2.20
C PRO A 299 25.15 3.65 2.12
N GLY A 300 24.60 2.89 3.07
CA GLY A 300 24.77 1.44 3.12
C GLY A 300 24.26 0.77 1.86
N LYS A 301 25.14 0.59 0.86
CA LYS A 301 24.77 0.06 -0.44
C LYS A 301 24.19 -1.34 -0.24
N PRO A 302 23.02 -1.64 -0.83
CA PRO A 302 22.59 -3.03 -0.95
C PRO A 302 23.73 -3.83 -1.59
N LEU A 303 24.01 -5.02 -1.07
CA LEU A 303 25.03 -5.92 -1.64
C LEU A 303 24.65 -6.20 -3.10
N GLN A 304 25.25 -5.45 -4.03
CA GLN A 304 24.78 -5.35 -5.41
C GLN A 304 24.89 -6.72 -6.13
N GLU A 305 26.00 -7.43 -5.87
CA GLU A 305 26.20 -8.82 -6.26
C GLU A 305 25.13 -9.80 -5.73
N SER A 306 24.45 -9.46 -4.62
CA SER A 306 23.37 -10.29 -4.09
C SER A 306 22.10 -10.04 -4.91
N VAL A 307 21.75 -8.78 -5.15
CA VAL A 307 20.57 -8.37 -5.95
C VAL A 307 20.63 -8.95 -7.36
N GLU A 308 21.79 -8.90 -8.02
CA GLU A 308 22.03 -9.48 -9.34
C GLU A 308 21.86 -11.00 -9.41
N ARG A 309 21.84 -11.71 -8.27
CA ARG A 309 21.64 -13.16 -8.16
C ARG A 309 20.22 -13.55 -7.73
N ALA A 310 19.33 -12.58 -7.51
CA ALA A 310 17.92 -12.82 -7.22
C ALA A 310 17.14 -13.13 -8.51
N PRO A 311 16.14 -14.02 -8.48
CA PRO A 311 15.18 -14.13 -9.58
C PRO A 311 14.44 -12.81 -9.79
N GLU A 312 14.23 -12.39 -11.03
CA GLU A 312 13.47 -11.18 -11.36
C GLU A 312 11.98 -11.50 -11.49
N LEU A 313 11.13 -10.83 -10.71
CA LEU A 313 9.68 -10.90 -10.87
C LEU A 313 9.23 -9.90 -11.93
N ARG A 314 8.68 -10.36 -13.06
CA ARG A 314 8.25 -9.49 -14.18
C ARG A 314 6.79 -9.72 -14.54
N CYS A 315 5.99 -8.66 -14.66
CA CYS A 315 4.62 -8.78 -15.15
C CYS A 315 4.63 -9.17 -16.64
N ILE A 316 3.88 -10.21 -16.99
CA ILE A 316 3.72 -10.68 -18.38
C ILE A 316 2.27 -10.61 -18.88
N LYS A 317 1.31 -10.49 -17.96
CA LYS A 317 -0.11 -10.29 -18.27
C LYS A 317 -0.77 -9.52 -17.13
N SER A 318 -1.62 -8.54 -17.44
CA SER A 318 -2.52 -7.90 -16.49
C SER A 318 -3.80 -7.52 -17.21
N GLU A 319 -4.95 -7.86 -16.65
CA GLU A 319 -6.26 -7.70 -17.28
C GLU A 319 -7.37 -7.57 -16.24
N VAL A 320 -8.42 -6.82 -16.57
CA VAL A 320 -9.65 -6.76 -15.77
C VAL A 320 -10.51 -7.98 -16.11
N VAL A 321 -11.03 -8.66 -15.10
CA VAL A 321 -11.83 -9.89 -15.20
C VAL A 321 -13.10 -9.79 -14.33
N LEU A 322 -13.97 -10.81 -14.42
CA LEU A 322 -15.29 -10.80 -13.76
C LEU A 322 -16.18 -9.63 -14.22
N THR A 323 -16.05 -9.26 -15.49
CA THR A 323 -16.86 -8.24 -16.19
C THR A 323 -18.26 -8.74 -16.55
N ASP A 324 -18.44 -10.06 -16.64
CA ASP A 324 -19.70 -10.71 -16.99
C ASP A 324 -20.69 -10.73 -15.79
N MET A 325 -21.95 -11.03 -16.09
CA MET A 325 -22.97 -11.31 -15.07
C MET A 325 -22.69 -12.62 -14.32
N VAL A 326 -23.22 -12.74 -13.11
CA VAL A 326 -23.21 -13.99 -12.34
C VAL A 326 -24.04 -15.05 -13.09
N PRO A 327 -23.51 -16.26 -13.35
CA PRO A 327 -24.22 -17.30 -14.10
C PRO A 327 -25.60 -17.61 -13.54
N GLY A 328 -26.63 -17.43 -14.36
CA GLY A 328 -28.04 -17.63 -13.98
C GLY A 328 -28.74 -16.39 -13.40
N TYR A 329 -28.07 -15.24 -13.35
CA TYR A 329 -28.59 -13.98 -12.81
C TYR A 329 -28.32 -12.81 -13.76
N ASP A 330 -29.00 -11.69 -13.54
CA ASP A 330 -28.97 -10.46 -14.34
C ASP A 330 -28.07 -9.35 -13.75
N PHE A 331 -27.21 -9.72 -12.78
CA PHE A 331 -26.32 -8.79 -12.07
C PHE A 331 -24.84 -9.21 -12.10
N SER A 332 -23.93 -8.23 -11.99
CA SER A 332 -22.48 -8.41 -11.90
C SER A 332 -22.02 -9.06 -10.57
N TYR A 333 -20.80 -9.58 -10.51
CA TYR A 333 -20.25 -10.22 -9.29
C TYR A 333 -20.04 -9.26 -8.11
N SER A 334 -19.74 -8.00 -8.39
CA SER A 334 -19.56 -6.90 -7.43
C SER A 334 -19.88 -5.58 -8.14
N ASP A 335 -19.87 -4.44 -7.44
CA ASP A 335 -19.92 -3.11 -8.09
C ASP A 335 -18.54 -2.62 -8.57
N HIS A 336 -17.49 -3.41 -8.31
CA HIS A 336 -16.20 -3.40 -8.99
C HIS A 336 -16.06 -4.62 -9.92
N PHE A 337 -15.10 -4.54 -10.84
CA PHE A 337 -14.51 -5.68 -11.57
C PHE A 337 -13.16 -6.06 -10.95
N ALA A 338 -12.76 -7.32 -11.06
CA ALA A 338 -11.52 -7.80 -10.46
C ALA A 338 -10.31 -7.49 -11.36
N LEU A 339 -9.14 -7.23 -10.77
CA LEU A 339 -7.88 -7.12 -11.51
C LEU A 339 -7.08 -8.41 -11.35
N PHE A 340 -6.67 -9.00 -12.46
CA PHE A 340 -5.82 -10.19 -12.51
C PHE A 340 -4.45 -9.85 -13.08
N SER A 341 -3.38 -10.48 -12.56
CA SER A 341 -2.04 -10.40 -13.16
C SER A 341 -1.30 -11.72 -13.10
N THR A 342 -0.49 -11.98 -14.12
CA THR A 342 0.47 -13.09 -14.19
C THR A 342 1.87 -12.52 -14.28
N PHE A 343 2.75 -12.99 -13.40
CA PHE A 343 4.17 -12.68 -13.40
C PHE A 343 4.99 -13.88 -13.85
N SER A 344 6.10 -13.65 -14.57
CA SER A 344 7.18 -14.63 -14.71
C SER A 344 8.23 -14.42 -13.61
N VAL A 345 8.93 -15.50 -13.28
CA VAL A 345 10.06 -15.55 -12.35
C VAL A 345 11.30 -15.91 -13.17
N ASP A 346 11.97 -14.88 -13.67
CA ASP A 346 13.09 -15.00 -14.58
C ASP A 346 14.36 -15.19 -13.75
N SER A 347 15.05 -16.33 -13.88
CA SER A 347 16.30 -16.57 -13.14
C SER A 347 17.48 -15.97 -13.89
N PRO A 348 18.43 -15.27 -13.23
CA PRO A 348 19.64 -14.77 -13.90
C PRO A 348 20.48 -15.96 -14.39
N GLU A 349 20.52 -16.14 -15.71
CA GLU A 349 21.27 -17.24 -16.32
C GLU A 349 22.77 -17.08 -16.04
N LYS A 350 23.40 -18.14 -15.53
CA LYS A 350 24.85 -18.26 -15.64
C LYS A 350 25.19 -18.45 -17.10
N ASN A 351 25.92 -17.51 -17.70
CA ASN A 351 26.59 -17.69 -18.99
C ASN A 351 27.50 -18.93 -18.95
N GLN A 352 26.98 -20.10 -19.34
CA GLN A 352 27.76 -21.33 -19.53
C GLN A 352 28.37 -21.40 -20.94
N ASN A 353 28.84 -20.26 -21.46
CA ASN A 353 29.73 -20.21 -22.61
C ASN A 353 31.18 -20.08 -22.14
N SER A 354 31.69 -21.18 -21.59
CA SER A 354 33.12 -21.40 -21.36
C SER A 354 33.38 -22.87 -21.65
N GLN A 355 33.85 -23.16 -22.87
CA GLN A 355 34.27 -24.51 -23.22
C GLN A 355 35.40 -24.96 -22.29
N PRO A 356 35.43 -26.21 -21.82
CA PRO A 356 36.55 -26.73 -21.06
C PRO A 356 37.76 -26.89 -22.01
N ILE A 357 38.72 -25.97 -21.92
CA ILE A 357 40.04 -26.17 -22.52
C ILE A 357 40.73 -27.27 -21.71
N LEU A 358 40.86 -28.44 -22.35
CA LEU A 358 41.76 -29.51 -21.93
C LEU A 358 43.20 -29.07 -22.19
N GLU A 359 44.07 -29.14 -21.17
CA GLU A 359 45.53 -29.33 -21.31
C GLU A 359 46.12 -29.79 -19.95
N PRO A 360 47.36 -30.33 -19.88
CA PRO A 360 47.54 -31.65 -19.30
C PRO A 360 48.48 -31.75 -18.07
N THR A 361 48.64 -32.97 -17.59
CA THR A 361 49.34 -33.41 -16.37
C THR A 361 50.86 -33.14 -16.32
N SER A 362 51.33 -32.67 -15.16
CA SER A 362 52.68 -32.94 -14.58
C SER A 362 52.66 -32.58 -13.08
N SER A 363 52.64 -33.56 -12.16
CA SER A 363 53.78 -34.23 -11.50
C SER A 363 54.36 -33.54 -10.25
N ILE A 364 54.03 -34.09 -9.07
CA ILE A 364 54.90 -34.37 -7.89
C ILE A 364 55.83 -33.25 -7.38
N HIS A 365 55.63 -32.79 -6.13
CA HIS A 365 56.62 -32.96 -5.04
C HIS A 365 56.09 -32.64 -3.62
N THR A 366 56.69 -33.30 -2.62
CA THR A 366 56.32 -33.38 -1.18
C THR A 366 57.11 -32.38 -0.30
N THR A 367 56.80 -32.35 1.02
CA THR A 367 57.60 -31.92 2.23
C THR A 367 56.95 -30.71 2.96
N THR A 368 56.34 -30.78 4.16
CA THR A 368 56.72 -31.18 5.56
C THR A 368 57.33 -30.03 6.42
N THR A 369 56.83 -29.91 7.67
CA THR A 369 57.24 -29.06 8.86
C THR A 369 57.06 -27.52 8.82
N GLY A 370 56.78 -26.80 9.93
CA GLY A 370 56.15 -27.22 11.21
C GLY A 370 56.43 -26.40 12.51
N ILE A 371 55.41 -26.32 13.41
CA ILE A 371 55.39 -25.95 14.86
C ILE A 371 55.59 -24.47 15.30
N ILE A 372 54.89 -24.09 16.40
CA ILE A 372 55.01 -22.88 17.29
C ILE A 372 54.38 -21.58 16.72
N GLY A 373 53.56 -20.76 17.42
CA GLY A 373 52.90 -20.88 18.73
C GLY A 373 53.07 -19.66 19.65
N GLN A 374 52.05 -18.78 19.81
CA GLN A 374 51.79 -17.95 21.01
C GLN A 374 50.49 -17.12 20.93
N SER A 375 49.99 -16.70 22.09
CA SER A 375 48.75 -15.95 22.34
C SER A 375 48.95 -14.43 22.39
N TYR A 376 47.88 -13.62 22.16
CA TYR A 376 47.46 -12.51 23.06
C TYR A 376 46.00 -12.09 22.72
N GLY A 377 45.28 -11.50 23.69
CA GLY A 377 43.82 -11.27 23.62
C GLY A 377 43.41 -9.82 23.34
N THR A 378 42.11 -9.61 23.12
CA THR A 378 41.53 -8.33 22.67
C THR A 378 40.42 -7.84 23.61
N THR A 379 40.49 -6.58 24.04
CA THR A 379 39.42 -5.86 24.75
C THR A 379 38.63 -4.97 23.79
N THR A 380 37.31 -5.02 23.83
CA THR A 380 36.40 -4.19 23.01
C THR A 380 35.99 -2.90 23.71
N SER A 381 35.99 -1.77 23.01
CA SER A 381 35.30 -0.53 23.42
C SER A 381 34.46 0.03 22.27
N PHE A 382 33.35 0.70 22.62
CA PHE A 382 32.32 1.18 21.71
C PHE A 382 32.10 2.67 21.93
N THR A 383 31.84 3.45 20.87
CA THR A 383 31.58 4.90 20.96
C THR A 383 30.39 5.29 20.06
N PRO A 384 29.35 5.96 20.59
CA PRO A 384 28.21 6.44 19.79
C PRO A 384 28.46 7.83 19.19
N LEU A 385 27.79 8.15 18.08
CA LEU A 385 27.84 9.45 17.41
C LEU A 385 26.61 10.32 17.74
N ILE A 386 26.80 11.64 17.76
CA ILE A 386 25.76 12.66 18.00
C ILE A 386 25.57 13.48 16.71
N PRO A 387 24.34 13.84 16.29
CA PRO A 387 24.12 14.63 15.08
C PRO A 387 24.43 16.12 15.30
N LEU A 388 25.10 16.75 14.33
CA LEU A 388 25.22 18.19 14.22
C LEU A 388 24.11 18.73 13.30
N ILE A 389 23.26 19.61 13.85
CA ILE A 389 22.32 20.45 13.10
C ILE A 389 22.73 21.89 13.36
N SER A 390 22.92 22.68 12.30
CA SER A 390 23.07 24.13 12.40
C SER A 390 22.37 24.83 11.23
N ASP A 391 21.24 25.44 11.58
CA ASP A 391 20.61 26.62 10.99
C ASP A 391 20.11 26.65 9.53
N SER A 392 19.11 27.50 9.34
CA SER A 392 18.20 27.56 8.19
C SER A 392 18.43 28.81 7.33
N GLU A 393 18.47 28.65 6.00
CA GLU A 393 18.38 29.77 5.06
C GLU A 393 16.93 30.12 4.67
N PRO A 394 16.66 31.40 4.29
CA PRO A 394 15.30 31.91 4.13
C PRO A 394 14.62 31.53 2.81
N VAL A 395 13.28 31.44 2.88
CA VAL A 395 12.39 31.18 1.74
C VAL A 395 12.35 32.41 0.82
N ASN A 396 12.39 32.20 -0.51
CA ASN A 396 12.24 33.25 -1.51
C ASN A 396 10.85 33.16 -2.18
N ASP A 397 10.03 34.20 -2.03
CA ASP A 397 8.66 34.24 -2.53
C ASP A 397 8.62 34.64 -4.01
N THR A 398 8.60 33.68 -4.94
CA THR A 398 7.98 33.82 -6.29
C THR A 398 8.06 32.53 -7.11
N THR A 399 7.01 31.70 -7.10
CA THR A 399 6.78 30.72 -8.17
C THR A 399 5.29 30.64 -8.49
N THR A 400 4.93 30.99 -9.72
CA THR A 400 3.55 31.00 -10.19
C THR A 400 3.02 29.60 -10.46
N THR A 401 1.80 29.32 -10.01
CA THR A 401 1.01 28.13 -10.32
C THR A 401 0.97 27.86 -11.83
N PHE A 402 1.30 26.62 -12.25
CA PHE A 402 0.85 25.87 -13.45
C PHE A 402 1.98 24.93 -13.93
N SER A 403 1.71 23.63 -14.04
CA SER A 403 2.63 22.67 -14.68
C SER A 403 2.52 22.75 -16.21
N PRO A 404 3.63 22.91 -16.96
CA PRO A 404 3.63 22.75 -18.40
C PRO A 404 3.52 21.26 -18.81
N PRO A 405 2.94 20.94 -19.98
CA PRO A 405 2.93 19.57 -20.50
C PRO A 405 4.32 19.15 -21.00
N SER A 406 4.72 17.92 -20.70
CA SER A 406 6.01 17.36 -21.11
C SER A 406 6.08 17.09 -22.63
N PRO A 407 7.15 17.51 -23.33
CA PRO A 407 7.39 17.11 -24.72
C PRO A 407 7.96 15.67 -24.80
N PRO A 408 7.71 14.92 -25.90
CA PRO A 408 8.26 13.60 -26.10
C PRO A 408 9.70 13.66 -26.64
N ILE A 409 10.65 12.98 -25.99
CA ILE A 409 12.05 12.83 -26.46
C ILE A 409 12.50 11.36 -26.34
N PRO A 410 13.29 10.80 -27.28
CA PRO A 410 13.60 9.37 -27.34
C PRO A 410 14.62 8.89 -26.29
N ALA A 411 14.68 7.57 -26.09
CA ALA A 411 15.45 6.94 -25.02
C ALA A 411 16.97 6.79 -25.31
N ILE A 412 17.80 7.31 -24.39
CA ILE A 412 19.16 6.81 -24.07
C ILE A 412 19.32 6.87 -22.54
N PRO A 413 19.82 5.82 -21.84
CA PRO A 413 19.68 5.72 -20.38
C PRO A 413 20.87 6.28 -19.56
N THR A 414 20.66 7.38 -18.85
CA THR A 414 21.43 7.78 -17.65
C THR A 414 20.56 7.61 -16.40
N LYS A 415 20.59 6.41 -15.81
CA LYS A 415 19.47 5.83 -15.04
C LYS A 415 19.43 6.19 -13.53
N ARG A 416 19.83 7.40 -13.11
CA ARG A 416 19.73 7.85 -11.71
C ARG A 416 19.18 9.27 -11.50
N THR A 417 19.59 10.26 -12.30
CA THR A 417 19.20 11.67 -12.05
C THR A 417 17.72 11.99 -12.30
N SER A 418 17.00 11.19 -13.09
CA SER A 418 15.60 11.44 -13.44
C SER A 418 14.58 10.87 -12.45
N THR A 419 14.92 9.79 -11.72
CA THR A 419 13.99 9.16 -10.77
C THR A 419 13.80 10.01 -9.51
N ASP A 420 14.89 10.58 -9.03
CA ASP A 420 14.94 11.19 -7.71
C ASP A 420 14.22 12.56 -7.75
N SER A 421 14.39 13.32 -8.84
CA SER A 421 13.63 14.55 -9.14
C SER A 421 12.11 14.33 -9.24
N VAL A 422 11.66 13.15 -9.67
CA VAL A 422 10.23 12.80 -9.68
C VAL A 422 9.74 12.43 -8.28
N LYS A 423 10.58 11.80 -7.45
CA LYS A 423 10.28 11.49 -6.04
C LYS A 423 10.16 12.77 -5.20
N SER A 424 11.12 13.70 -5.29
CA SER A 424 11.07 14.98 -4.55
C SER A 424 9.84 15.81 -4.95
N SER A 425 9.56 15.95 -6.24
CA SER A 425 8.35 16.63 -6.75
C SER A 425 7.04 16.00 -6.23
N THR A 426 7.00 14.66 -6.13
CA THR A 426 5.85 13.94 -5.55
C THR A 426 5.66 14.28 -4.07
N ILE A 427 6.73 14.27 -3.28
CA ILE A 427 6.68 14.58 -1.84
C ILE A 427 6.31 16.05 -1.61
N GLN A 428 6.89 17.00 -2.36
CA GLN A 428 6.54 18.42 -2.29
C GLN A 428 5.05 18.66 -2.60
N THR A 429 4.51 17.97 -3.62
CA THR A 429 3.08 18.06 -3.98
C THR A 429 2.19 17.52 -2.85
N ALA A 430 2.56 16.37 -2.27
CA ALA A 430 1.84 15.80 -1.12
C ALA A 430 1.86 16.72 0.11
N LEU A 431 3.03 17.27 0.46
CA LEU A 431 3.20 18.24 1.56
C LEU A 431 2.30 19.47 1.39
N ASN A 432 2.21 20.01 0.18
CA ASN A 432 1.36 21.18 -0.08
C ASN A 432 -0.14 20.87 0.15
N THR A 433 -0.63 19.72 -0.30
CA THR A 433 -2.01 19.26 -0.01
C THR A 433 -2.22 19.01 1.48
N MET A 434 -1.27 18.38 2.17
CA MET A 434 -1.34 18.09 3.61
C MET A 434 -1.38 19.38 4.46
N ARG A 435 -0.53 20.36 4.14
CA ARG A 435 -0.51 21.68 4.80
C ARG A 435 -1.83 22.44 4.59
N MET A 436 -2.37 22.43 3.36
CA MET A 436 -3.67 23.03 3.06
C MET A 436 -4.77 22.37 3.92
N TYR A 437 -4.87 21.04 3.91
CA TYR A 437 -5.86 20.32 4.70
C TYR A 437 -5.70 20.55 6.22
N THR A 438 -4.47 20.60 6.72
CA THR A 438 -4.18 20.90 8.14
C THR A 438 -4.74 22.27 8.55
N SER A 439 -4.68 23.28 7.68
CA SER A 439 -5.28 24.59 7.96
C SER A 439 -6.81 24.54 8.04
N ILE A 440 -7.45 23.75 7.15
CA ILE A 440 -8.90 23.53 7.13
C ILE A 440 -9.36 22.77 8.38
N SER A 441 -8.71 21.64 8.70
CA SER A 441 -8.99 20.85 9.91
C SER A 441 -8.90 21.71 11.19
N ARG A 442 -7.81 22.48 11.35
CA ARG A 442 -7.65 23.43 12.45
C ARG A 442 -8.77 24.46 12.53
N GLN A 443 -9.25 24.97 11.40
CA GLN A 443 -10.37 25.92 11.36
C GLN A 443 -11.69 25.26 11.77
N SER A 444 -11.98 24.05 11.27
CA SER A 444 -13.15 23.26 11.64
C SER A 444 -13.16 22.88 13.12
N ALA A 445 -12.03 22.44 13.67
CA ALA A 445 -11.85 22.12 15.09
C ALA A 445 -12.10 23.34 16.00
N LYS A 446 -11.52 24.50 15.64
CA LYS A 446 -11.76 25.77 16.34
C LYS A 446 -13.22 26.21 16.27
N PHE A 447 -13.87 26.05 15.12
CA PHE A 447 -15.29 26.38 14.96
C PHE A 447 -16.19 25.49 15.84
N GLN A 448 -15.98 24.17 15.83
CA GLN A 448 -16.73 23.23 16.68
C GLN A 448 -16.47 23.48 18.17
N THR A 449 -15.24 23.80 18.57
CA THR A 449 -14.92 24.19 19.95
C THR A 449 -15.67 25.46 20.38
N ARG A 450 -15.84 26.45 19.48
CA ARG A 450 -16.68 27.63 19.74
C ARG A 450 -18.17 27.26 19.88
N LEU A 451 -18.70 26.40 19.02
CA LEU A 451 -20.08 25.89 19.13
C LEU A 451 -20.31 25.14 20.45
N CYS A 452 -19.33 24.33 20.90
CA CYS A 452 -19.37 23.68 22.21
C CYS A 452 -19.50 24.70 23.35
N GLY A 453 -18.70 25.78 23.31
CA GLY A 453 -18.75 26.85 24.31
C GLY A 453 -20.11 27.56 24.34
N VAL A 454 -20.65 27.91 23.16
CA VAL A 454 -21.99 28.53 23.05
C VAL A 454 -23.07 27.58 23.57
N ALA A 455 -23.09 26.32 23.11
CA ALA A 455 -24.08 25.33 23.55
C ALA A 455 -24.02 25.06 25.05
N LEU A 456 -22.83 25.06 25.67
CA LEU A 456 -22.66 24.90 27.10
C LEU A 456 -23.22 26.10 27.88
N VAL A 457 -22.95 27.34 27.43
CA VAL A 457 -23.53 28.54 28.04
C VAL A 457 -25.05 28.56 27.89
N THR A 458 -25.58 28.18 26.73
CA THR A 458 -27.03 28.04 26.52
C THR A 458 -27.64 26.96 27.41
N LEU A 459 -26.98 25.81 27.59
CA LEU A 459 -27.43 24.73 28.48
C LEU A 459 -27.49 25.18 29.95
N VAL A 460 -26.45 25.88 30.42
CA VAL A 460 -26.44 26.46 31.78
C VAL A 460 -27.54 27.49 31.95
N GLY A 461 -27.71 28.40 30.98
CA GLY A 461 -28.80 29.39 30.99
C GLY A 461 -30.19 28.76 30.98
N LEU A 462 -30.40 27.69 30.19
CA LEU A 462 -31.66 26.93 30.15
C LEU A 462 -31.93 26.20 31.47
N THR A 463 -30.90 25.64 32.09
CA THR A 463 -30.99 24.91 33.37
C THR A 463 -31.27 25.84 34.54
N ILE A 464 -30.68 27.03 34.55
CA ILE A 464 -31.01 28.06 35.54
C ILE A 464 -32.42 28.60 35.27
N GLY A 465 -32.77 28.89 34.01
CA GLY A 465 -34.06 29.44 33.61
C GLY A 465 -35.25 28.52 33.86
N SER A 466 -35.10 27.19 33.74
CA SER A 466 -36.16 26.22 34.02
C SER A 466 -36.61 26.23 35.49
N ALA A 467 -35.70 26.57 36.42
CA ALA A 467 -36.01 26.68 37.85
C ALA A 467 -36.98 27.84 38.17
N TRP A 468 -37.04 28.85 37.30
CA TRP A 468 -37.90 30.04 37.42
C TRP A 468 -39.11 30.00 36.47
N GLN A 469 -39.42 28.83 35.90
CA GLN A 469 -40.43 28.65 34.86
C GLN A 469 -41.77 28.19 35.49
N PRO A 470 -42.82 29.03 35.55
CA PRO A 470 -44.02 28.75 36.37
C PRO A 470 -45.11 27.93 35.67
N LYS A 471 -45.09 27.81 34.35
CA LYS A 471 -46.10 27.05 33.59
C LYS A 471 -45.66 25.60 33.44
N SER A 472 -46.13 24.72 34.32
CA SER A 472 -45.74 23.29 34.40
C SER A 472 -45.72 22.54 33.04
N TRP A 473 -46.60 22.87 32.10
CA TRP A 473 -46.64 22.25 30.77
C TRP A 473 -45.40 22.52 29.90
N LEU A 474 -44.59 23.54 30.21
CA LEU A 474 -43.33 23.82 29.51
C LEU A 474 -42.15 22.99 30.05
N GLN A 475 -42.22 22.45 31.27
CA GLN A 475 -41.10 21.71 31.88
C GLN A 475 -40.59 20.54 31.02
N PRO A 476 -41.45 19.69 30.39
CA PRO A 476 -40.98 18.64 29.47
C PRO A 476 -40.19 19.17 28.26
N ILE A 477 -40.54 20.37 27.76
CA ILE A 477 -39.84 21.01 26.64
C ILE A 477 -38.44 21.48 27.09
N PHE A 478 -38.32 22.08 28.28
CA PHE A 478 -37.02 22.43 28.85
C PHE A 478 -36.14 21.19 29.09
N THR A 479 -36.71 20.08 29.58
CA THR A 479 -35.99 18.82 29.75
C THR A 479 -35.50 18.25 28.41
N LEU A 480 -36.34 18.23 27.37
CA LEU A 480 -35.97 17.77 26.04
C LEU A 480 -34.87 18.63 25.41
N LEU A 481 -35.02 19.96 25.46
CA LEU A 481 -34.02 20.91 24.96
C LEU A 481 -32.70 20.81 25.73
N GLY A 482 -32.74 20.61 27.05
CA GLY A 482 -31.56 20.38 27.88
C GLY A 482 -30.84 19.08 27.51
N GLY A 483 -31.57 18.00 27.24
CA GLY A 483 -31.00 16.74 26.76
C GLY A 483 -30.33 16.88 25.39
N LEU A 484 -30.99 17.56 24.43
CA LEU A 484 -30.44 17.83 23.10
C LEU A 484 -29.18 18.73 23.15
N LEU A 485 -29.20 19.79 23.98
CA LEU A 485 -28.03 20.65 24.20
C LEU A 485 -26.89 19.90 24.90
N GLY A 486 -27.18 19.05 25.88
CA GLY A 486 -26.19 18.18 26.52
C GLY A 486 -25.51 17.24 25.53
N ALA A 487 -26.29 16.57 24.68
CA ALA A 487 -25.76 15.74 23.59
C ALA A 487 -24.93 16.55 22.59
N ALA A 488 -25.35 17.77 22.24
CA ALA A 488 -24.60 18.66 21.36
C ALA A 488 -23.27 19.12 21.98
N VAL A 489 -23.25 19.46 23.28
CA VAL A 489 -22.03 19.82 24.01
C VAL A 489 -21.03 18.66 24.01
N VAL A 490 -21.46 17.45 24.37
CA VAL A 490 -20.60 16.25 24.36
C VAL A 490 -20.06 15.98 22.95
N THR A 491 -20.92 16.09 21.94
CA THR A 491 -20.54 15.90 20.54
C THR A 491 -19.49 16.92 20.11
N PHE A 492 -19.75 18.22 20.27
CA PHE A 492 -18.82 19.27 19.83
C PHE A 492 -17.53 19.33 20.65
N LEU A 493 -17.54 18.93 21.92
CA LEU A 493 -16.33 18.75 22.72
C LEU A 493 -15.47 17.62 22.15
N TYR A 494 -16.08 16.47 21.87
CA TYR A 494 -15.37 15.34 21.28
C TYR A 494 -14.84 15.67 19.88
N THR A 495 -15.69 16.17 18.98
CA THR A 495 -15.31 16.40 17.58
C THR A 495 -14.41 17.63 17.39
N GLY A 496 -14.61 18.68 18.19
CA GLY A 496 -13.87 19.94 18.09
C GLY A 496 -12.56 19.97 18.85
N TRP A 497 -12.49 19.36 20.04
CA TRP A 497 -11.30 19.42 20.90
C TRP A 497 -10.53 18.10 20.96
N VAL A 498 -11.19 16.97 21.27
CA VAL A 498 -10.51 15.66 21.40
C VAL A 498 -10.03 15.17 20.04
N TRP A 499 -10.95 15.00 19.09
CA TRP A 499 -10.62 14.63 17.72
C TRP A 499 -9.81 15.70 17.01
N GLY A 500 -10.17 16.98 17.15
CA GLY A 500 -9.44 18.07 16.50
C GLY A 500 -7.94 18.09 16.85
N ARG A 501 -7.58 17.85 18.11
CA ARG A 501 -6.17 17.71 18.53
C ARG A 501 -5.52 16.41 18.07
N TRP A 502 -6.27 15.31 18.04
CA TRP A 502 -5.78 14.01 17.55
C TRP A 502 -5.45 14.07 16.06
N GLU A 503 -6.38 14.57 15.25
CA GLU A 503 -6.24 14.77 13.80
C GLU A 503 -5.09 15.75 13.49
N GLU A 504 -5.01 16.88 14.19
CA GLU A 504 -3.89 17.82 14.05
C GLU A 504 -2.54 17.16 14.37
N GLY A 505 -2.46 16.34 15.42
CA GLY A 505 -1.24 15.60 15.78
C GLY A 505 -0.82 14.60 14.70
N LEU A 506 -1.76 13.82 14.16
CA LEU A 506 -1.48 12.87 13.09
C LEU A 506 -1.06 13.55 11.78
N LEU A 507 -1.73 14.63 11.40
CA LEU A 507 -1.38 15.41 10.22
C LEU A 507 0.03 16.01 10.36
N LYS A 508 0.36 16.47 11.57
CA LYS A 508 1.70 16.99 11.89
C LYS A 508 2.76 15.89 11.75
N GLU A 509 2.57 14.73 12.38
CA GLU A 509 3.53 13.61 12.33
C GLU A 509 3.84 13.20 10.88
N VAL A 510 2.80 12.96 10.06
CA VAL A 510 2.96 12.57 8.65
C VAL A 510 3.64 13.68 7.82
N THR A 511 3.36 14.96 8.13
CA THR A 511 4.03 16.09 7.48
C THR A 511 5.51 16.16 7.85
N GLU A 512 5.86 15.96 9.13
CA GLU A 512 7.26 15.96 9.60
C GLU A 512 8.04 14.75 9.04
N GLU A 513 7.44 13.56 8.94
CA GLU A 513 8.03 12.41 8.22
C GLU A 513 8.33 12.73 6.74
N MET A 514 7.37 13.34 6.03
CA MET A 514 7.52 13.73 4.63
C MET A 514 8.60 14.80 4.44
N GLU A 515 8.71 15.78 5.35
CA GLU A 515 9.77 16.79 5.32
C GLU A 515 11.16 16.20 5.58
N LEU A 516 11.27 15.20 6.46
CA LEU A 516 12.53 14.50 6.71
C LEU A 516 12.98 13.70 5.49
N GLU A 517 12.10 12.91 4.88
CA GLU A 517 12.44 12.16 3.66
C GLU A 517 12.74 13.10 2.48
N LEU A 518 12.02 14.22 2.33
CA LEU A 518 12.30 15.20 1.27
C LEU A 518 13.73 15.75 1.38
N ARG A 519 14.20 16.08 2.59
CA ARG A 519 15.59 16.54 2.80
C ARG A 519 16.61 15.47 2.42
N VAL A 520 16.35 14.20 2.72
CA VAL A 520 17.22 13.08 2.31
C VAL A 520 17.27 12.97 0.79
N VAL A 521 16.12 12.99 0.11
CA VAL A 521 16.06 12.91 -1.37
C VAL A 521 16.75 14.12 -2.03
N GLU A 522 16.54 15.33 -1.51
CA GLU A 522 17.22 16.52 -2.03
C GLU A 522 18.73 16.50 -1.78
N MET A 523 19.21 15.86 -0.70
CA MET A 523 20.64 15.63 -0.47
C MET A 523 21.21 14.59 -1.45
N GLU A 524 20.50 13.49 -1.69
CA GLU A 524 20.87 12.47 -2.68
C GLU A 524 20.93 13.06 -4.09
N GLU A 525 19.92 13.85 -4.49
CA GLU A 525 19.88 14.58 -5.76
C GLU A 525 21.05 15.56 -5.93
N ARG A 526 21.46 16.26 -4.86
CA ARG A 526 22.59 17.20 -4.90
C ARG A 526 23.93 16.48 -4.97
N ALA A 527 24.05 15.32 -4.32
CA ALA A 527 25.26 14.49 -4.36
C ALA A 527 25.43 13.71 -5.68
N GLY A 528 24.34 13.54 -6.45
CA GLY A 528 24.33 12.89 -7.76
C GLY A 528 24.48 13.84 -8.97
N ARG A 529 24.72 15.14 -8.74
CA ARG A 529 24.97 16.17 -9.78
C ARG A 529 26.44 16.58 -9.80
#